data_AF-A0A3C0UG71-F1
#
_entry.id   AF-A0A3C0UG71-F1
#
_cell.length_a   1.000
_cell.length_b   1.000
_cell.length_c   1.000
_cell.angle_alpha   90.00
_cell.angle_beta   90.00
_cell.angle_gamma   90.00
#
_symmetry.space_group_name_H-M   'P 1'
#
loop_
_entity.id
_entity.type
_entity.pdbx_description
1 polymer ?
#
loop_
_entity_poly.entity_id
_entity_poly.type
_entity_poly.pdbx_seq_one_letter_code
_entity_poly.pdbx_strand_id
1 'polypeptide(L)'
;MGETFMKDQEHLPETAEDLNELMRVRREKMAAIAAKDIEPFGRKYHVTYHANDILNQFEELDGQTARLAGRIMAVRGHGKASFAHLMDMSGRVQLYFRQDVLGDDLYENFRLLDIGDIIGIEGVVFRTQKGEISVKVTSFEILAKSLRPLPAKWHGLKDVETRYRQRYLDLIVNPEVR
;
A
#
# COMPACT_ATOMS: atom_id res chain seq x y z
N MET A 1 -0.58 12.52 -26.55
CA MET A 1 -1.03 13.17 -25.30
C MET A 1 -0.40 12.39 -24.16
N GLY A 2 0.85 12.73 -23.89
CA GLY A 2 1.68 12.09 -22.88
C GLY A 2 2.19 13.14 -21.89
N GLU A 3 2.78 12.63 -20.82
CA GLU A 3 3.66 13.36 -19.90
C GLU A 3 2.98 14.33 -18.92
N THR A 4 2.24 13.80 -17.94
CA THR A 4 2.08 14.51 -16.64
C THR A 4 1.91 13.56 -15.44
N PHE A 5 1.42 12.34 -15.64
CA PHE A 5 0.96 11.50 -14.53
C PHE A 5 2.03 10.50 -14.08
N MET A 6 3.03 10.95 -13.32
CA MET A 6 3.84 10.21 -12.33
C MET A 6 5.04 11.08 -11.89
N LYS A 7 4.75 12.32 -11.44
CA LYS A 7 5.77 13.22 -10.86
C LYS A 7 5.58 13.54 -9.39
N ASP A 8 4.69 12.84 -8.69
CA ASP A 8 4.58 12.96 -7.24
C ASP A 8 5.50 11.93 -6.57
N GLN A 9 6.80 12.13 -6.76
CA GLN A 9 7.82 11.54 -5.90
C GLN A 9 7.69 12.17 -4.51
N GLU A 10 7.31 11.35 -3.52
CA GLU A 10 7.57 11.54 -2.08
C GLU A 10 7.51 12.99 -1.55
N HIS A 11 6.51 13.78 -1.94
CA HIS A 11 6.32 15.09 -1.31
C HIS A 11 5.56 14.90 0.01
N LEU A 12 6.32 14.78 1.09
CA LEU A 12 5.77 14.86 2.45
C LEU A 12 5.23 16.27 2.67
N PRO A 13 4.03 16.44 3.23
CA PRO A 13 3.50 17.78 3.49
C PRO A 13 4.37 18.47 4.55
N GLU A 14 5.02 19.57 4.18
CA GLU A 14 5.82 20.39 5.10
C GLU A 14 4.97 21.48 5.76
N THR A 15 3.89 21.89 5.09
CA THR A 15 2.94 22.89 5.59
C THR A 15 1.51 22.35 5.74
N ALA A 16 0.66 23.10 6.45
CA ALA A 16 -0.76 22.80 6.56
C ALA A 16 -1.49 22.91 5.21
N GLU A 17 -1.02 23.78 4.33
CA GLU A 17 -1.56 23.95 2.97
C GLU A 17 -1.26 22.71 2.11
N ASP A 18 -0.03 22.19 2.16
CA ASP A 18 0.35 20.95 1.46
C ASP A 18 -0.46 19.75 1.97
N LEU A 19 -0.69 19.68 3.28
CA LEU A 19 -1.51 18.62 3.89
C LEU A 19 -2.95 18.68 3.39
N ASN A 20 -3.54 19.89 3.34
CA ASN A 20 -4.90 20.08 2.85
C ASN A 20 -5.03 19.70 1.38
N GLU A 21 -4.04 20.07 0.57
CA GLU A 21 -4.00 19.72 -0.84
C GLU A 21 -3.88 18.21 -1.06
N LEU A 22 -2.97 17.55 -0.33
CA LEU A 22 -2.83 16.09 -0.39
C LEU A 22 -4.11 15.37 0.07
N MET A 23 -4.79 15.89 1.08
CA MET A 23 -6.09 15.38 1.53
C MET A 23 -7.19 15.59 0.48
N ARG A 24 -7.16 16.71 -0.26
CA ARG A 24 -8.09 16.98 -1.38
C ARG A 24 -7.90 15.97 -2.50
N VAL A 25 -6.66 15.78 -2.97
CA VAL A 25 -6.31 14.78 -4.00
C VAL A 25 -6.76 13.38 -3.61
N ARG A 26 -6.55 12.98 -2.34
CA ARG A 26 -6.99 11.66 -1.84
C ARG A 26 -8.51 11.49 -1.86
N ARG A 27 -9.28 12.55 -1.61
CA ARG A 27 -10.75 12.54 -1.72
C ARG A 27 -11.21 12.44 -3.17
N GLU A 28 -10.51 13.08 -4.10
CA GLU A 28 -10.79 12.96 -5.54
C GLU A 28 -10.53 11.54 -6.04
N LYS A 29 -9.40 10.93 -5.65
CA LYS A 29 -9.11 9.52 -5.95
C LYS A 29 -10.18 8.58 -5.35
N MET A 30 -10.62 8.84 -4.12
CA MET A 30 -11.72 8.09 -3.50
C MET A 30 -13.02 8.21 -4.31
N ALA A 31 -13.37 9.41 -4.77
CA ALA A 31 -14.55 9.61 -5.61
C ALA A 31 -14.42 8.88 -6.95
N ALA A 32 -13.22 8.86 -7.56
CA ALA A 32 -12.95 8.09 -8.77
C ALA A 32 -13.05 6.57 -8.57
N ILE A 33 -12.64 6.05 -7.41
CA ILE A 33 -12.83 4.65 -7.02
C ILE A 33 -14.33 4.34 -6.90
N ALA A 34 -15.09 5.19 -6.19
CA ALA A 34 -16.53 5.02 -6.02
C ALA A 34 -17.29 5.09 -7.36
N ALA A 35 -16.88 5.95 -8.29
CA ALA A 35 -17.46 6.05 -9.63
C ALA A 35 -17.25 4.80 -10.51
N LYS A 36 -16.37 3.88 -10.08
CA LYS A 36 -16.16 2.55 -10.69
C LYS A 36 -16.92 1.44 -9.95
N ASP A 37 -17.88 1.78 -9.10
CA ASP A 37 -18.65 0.87 -8.24
C ASP A 37 -17.77 0.04 -7.27
N ILE A 38 -16.58 0.55 -6.93
CA ILE A 38 -15.70 -0.04 -5.93
C ILE A 38 -15.94 0.65 -4.60
N GLU A 39 -16.33 -0.11 -3.57
CA GLU A 39 -16.53 0.42 -2.22
C GLU A 39 -15.18 0.81 -1.59
N PRO A 40 -14.92 2.10 -1.31
CA PRO A 40 -13.64 2.55 -0.75
C PRO A 40 -13.43 2.13 0.71
N PHE A 41 -14.49 1.69 1.41
CA PHE A 41 -14.44 1.28 2.80
C PHE A 41 -15.10 -0.09 3.02
N GLY A 42 -14.28 -1.13 2.85
CA GLY A 42 -14.47 -2.42 3.49
C GLY A 42 -15.18 -3.46 2.64
N ARG A 43 -14.73 -4.71 2.82
CA ARG A 43 -15.47 -5.98 2.85
C ARG A 43 -14.64 -6.91 3.74
N LYS A 44 -15.22 -8.00 4.25
CA LYS A 44 -14.40 -9.03 4.89
C LYS A 44 -13.47 -9.63 3.84
N TYR A 45 -12.16 -9.53 4.05
CA TYR A 45 -11.17 -10.16 3.19
C TYR A 45 -10.66 -11.46 3.82
N HIS A 46 -10.58 -12.52 3.03
CA HIS A 46 -10.06 -13.81 3.51
C HIS A 46 -8.54 -13.88 3.26
N VAL A 47 -7.77 -13.84 4.34
CA VAL A 47 -6.31 -13.97 4.33
C VAL A 47 -5.95 -15.45 4.47
N THR A 48 -4.99 -15.92 3.66
CA THR A 48 -4.42 -17.27 3.80
C THR A 48 -3.08 -17.24 4.53
N TYR A 49 -2.30 -16.16 4.35
CA TYR A 49 -0.97 -16.01 4.94
C TYR A 49 -0.74 -14.57 5.39
N HIS A 50 0.08 -14.41 6.43
CA HIS A 50 0.64 -13.13 6.83
C HIS A 50 2.01 -12.89 6.20
N ALA A 51 2.47 -11.64 6.22
CA ALA A 51 3.74 -11.26 5.61
C ALA A 51 4.92 -12.11 6.09
N ASN A 52 5.03 -12.37 7.40
CA ASN A 52 6.10 -13.21 7.94
C ASN A 52 5.94 -14.69 7.60
N ASP A 53 4.72 -15.19 7.37
CA ASP A 53 4.55 -16.58 6.90
C ASP A 53 5.22 -16.73 5.53
N ILE A 54 4.98 -15.77 4.62
CA ILE A 54 5.60 -15.75 3.29
C ILE A 54 7.14 -15.69 3.38
N LEU A 55 7.67 -14.87 4.29
CA LEU A 55 9.12 -14.71 4.43
C LEU A 55 9.79 -15.94 5.06
N ASN A 56 9.17 -16.51 6.10
CA ASN A 56 9.76 -17.59 6.88
C ASN A 56 9.57 -18.96 6.22
N GLN A 57 8.51 -19.15 5.44
CA GLN A 57 8.15 -20.41 4.78
C GLN A 57 8.34 -20.32 3.26
N PHE A 58 9.23 -19.45 2.78
CA PHE A 58 9.40 -19.19 1.35
C PHE A 58 9.69 -20.45 0.53
N GLU A 59 10.50 -21.38 1.03
CA GLU A 59 10.86 -22.60 0.29
C GLU A 59 9.64 -23.47 -0.03
N GLU A 60 8.63 -23.47 0.84
CA GLU A 60 7.38 -24.22 0.66
C GLU A 60 6.35 -23.44 -0.16
N LEU A 61 6.41 -22.12 -0.07
CA LEU A 61 5.44 -21.21 -0.68
C LEU A 61 5.86 -20.69 -2.06
N ASP A 62 7.10 -20.86 -2.49
CA ASP A 62 7.56 -20.40 -3.81
C ASP A 62 6.71 -21.01 -4.93
N GLY A 63 6.14 -20.15 -5.78
CA GLY A 63 5.18 -20.54 -6.82
C GLY A 63 3.74 -20.79 -6.33
N GLN A 64 3.47 -20.73 -5.02
CA GLN A 64 2.13 -20.90 -4.48
C GLN A 64 1.30 -19.62 -4.50
N THR A 65 -0.02 -19.79 -4.55
CA THR A 65 -0.97 -18.67 -4.43
C THR A 65 -1.13 -18.26 -2.97
N ALA A 66 -1.02 -16.97 -2.70
CA ALA A 66 -1.19 -16.39 -1.38
C ALA A 66 -2.18 -15.22 -1.41
N ARG A 67 -3.06 -15.17 -0.41
CA ARG A 67 -3.95 -14.03 -0.15
C ARG A 67 -3.53 -13.34 1.12
N LEU A 68 -3.21 -12.05 1.03
CA LEU A 68 -2.75 -11.22 2.15
C LEU A 68 -3.55 -9.93 2.21
N ALA A 69 -3.61 -9.30 3.38
CA ALA A 69 -4.16 -7.96 3.51
C ALA A 69 -3.29 -7.12 4.44
N GLY A 70 -3.16 -5.84 4.13
CA GLY A 70 -2.30 -4.95 4.89
C GLY A 70 -2.24 -3.54 4.33
N ARG A 71 -1.46 -2.70 5.00
CA ARG A 71 -1.27 -1.29 4.67
C ARG A 71 -0.14 -1.12 3.66
N ILE A 72 -0.35 -0.31 2.64
CA ILE A 72 0.69 0.11 1.71
C ILE A 72 1.62 1.08 2.44
N MET A 73 2.90 0.73 2.56
CA MET A 73 3.92 1.53 3.25
C MET A 73 4.85 2.26 2.28
N ALA A 74 4.98 1.76 1.06
CA ALA A 74 5.78 2.37 0.00
C ALA A 74 5.26 1.92 -1.35
N VAL A 75 5.39 2.76 -2.37
CA VAL A 75 5.10 2.43 -3.77
C VAL A 75 6.20 3.02 -4.65
N ARG A 76 6.72 2.23 -5.58
CA ARG A 76 7.70 2.64 -6.59
C ARG A 76 7.28 2.10 -7.95
N GLY A 77 7.11 2.97 -8.93
CA GLY A 77 6.63 2.62 -10.26
C GLY A 77 7.64 2.91 -11.37
N HIS A 78 7.68 2.05 -12.38
CA HIS A 78 8.39 2.29 -13.64
C HIS A 78 7.53 1.79 -14.81
N GLY A 79 6.86 2.70 -15.50
CA GLY A 79 6.05 2.37 -16.69
C GLY A 79 4.92 1.37 -16.38
N LYS A 80 5.04 0.15 -16.91
CA LYS A 80 4.03 -0.93 -16.80
C LYS A 80 4.24 -1.88 -15.61
N ALA A 81 5.22 -1.59 -14.75
CA ALA A 81 5.55 -2.38 -13.59
C ALA A 81 5.66 -1.49 -12.34
N SER A 82 5.24 -2.01 -11.20
CA SER A 82 5.33 -1.29 -9.93
C SER A 82 5.60 -2.25 -8.80
N PHE A 83 6.34 -1.78 -7.80
CA PHE A 83 6.56 -2.49 -6.55
C PHE A 83 5.92 -1.69 -5.42
N ALA A 84 5.39 -2.39 -4.44
CA ALA A 84 4.93 -1.79 -3.20
C ALA A 84 5.41 -2.62 -2.02
N HIS A 85 5.42 -2.04 -0.82
CA HIS A 85 5.57 -2.79 0.42
C HIS A 85 4.24 -2.81 1.15
N LEU A 86 3.74 -4.02 1.43
CA LEU A 86 2.55 -4.24 2.24
C LEU A 86 2.97 -4.64 3.65
N MET A 87 2.39 -3.98 4.65
CA MET A 87 2.62 -4.26 6.06
C MET A 87 1.35 -4.74 6.74
N ASP A 88 1.43 -5.86 7.42
CA ASP A 88 0.35 -6.40 8.24
C ASP A 88 0.75 -6.44 9.73
N MET A 89 0.04 -7.23 10.53
CA MET A 89 0.37 -7.38 11.96
C MET A 89 1.68 -8.14 12.21
N SER A 90 2.08 -9.01 11.29
CA SER A 90 3.28 -9.84 11.42
C SER A 90 4.54 -9.10 10.96
N GLY A 91 4.45 -8.36 9.86
CA GLY A 91 5.65 -7.80 9.24
C GLY A 91 5.36 -7.11 7.91
N ARG A 92 6.35 -7.13 7.02
CA ARG A 92 6.31 -6.45 5.72
C ARG A 92 6.75 -7.39 4.61
N VAL A 93 6.00 -7.40 3.51
CA VAL A 93 6.34 -8.17 2.30
C VAL A 93 6.30 -7.25 1.08
N GLN A 94 7.16 -7.52 0.09
CA GLN A 94 7.12 -6.81 -1.18
C GLN A 94 6.02 -7.36 -2.08
N LEU A 95 5.32 -6.47 -2.75
CA LEU A 95 4.35 -6.75 -3.79
C LEU A 95 4.91 -6.33 -5.14
N TYR A 96 4.59 -7.10 -6.18
CA TYR A 96 4.96 -6.81 -7.55
C TYR A 96 3.71 -6.78 -8.44
N PHE A 97 3.43 -5.61 -9.00
CA PHE A 97 2.29 -5.35 -9.88
C PHE A 97 2.79 -5.18 -11.32
N ARG A 98 2.10 -5.81 -12.27
CA ARG A 98 2.34 -5.59 -13.71
C ARG A 98 1.03 -5.41 -14.45
N GLN A 99 1.02 -4.47 -15.39
CA GLN A 99 -0.17 -4.17 -16.19
C GLN A 99 -0.62 -5.36 -17.05
N ASP A 100 0.31 -6.15 -17.60
CA ASP A 100 -0.03 -7.32 -18.41
C ASP A 100 -0.54 -8.51 -17.60
N VAL A 101 -0.35 -8.50 -16.27
CA VAL A 101 -0.89 -9.52 -15.35
C VAL A 101 -2.26 -9.10 -14.82
N LEU A 102 -2.41 -7.82 -14.43
CA LEU A 102 -3.66 -7.31 -13.85
C LEU A 102 -4.71 -6.93 -14.92
N GLY A 103 -4.28 -6.69 -16.16
CA GLY A 103 -5.08 -6.00 -17.16
C GLY A 103 -5.16 -4.49 -16.90
N ASP A 104 -5.68 -3.76 -17.89
CA ASP A 104 -5.69 -2.29 -17.86
C ASP A 104 -6.58 -1.76 -16.73
N ASP A 105 -7.80 -2.26 -16.57
CA ASP A 105 -8.76 -1.72 -15.59
C ASP A 105 -8.24 -1.83 -14.15
N LEU A 106 -7.73 -3.00 -13.78
CA LEU A 106 -7.23 -3.24 -12.42
C LEU A 106 -5.89 -2.54 -12.19
N TYR A 107 -5.05 -2.39 -13.23
CA TYR A 107 -3.82 -1.60 -13.12
C TYR A 107 -4.10 -0.09 -12.98
N GLU A 108 -5.14 0.45 -13.65
CA GLU A 108 -5.59 1.82 -13.42
C GLU A 108 -6.14 1.99 -11.99
N ASN A 109 -6.86 1.01 -11.46
CA ASN A 109 -7.30 1.05 -10.06
C ASN A 109 -6.11 1.06 -9.09
N PHE A 110 -5.03 0.35 -9.41
CA PHE A 110 -3.80 0.36 -8.61
C PHE A 110 -3.17 1.76 -8.58
N ARG A 111 -3.23 2.52 -9.68
CA ARG A 111 -2.73 3.90 -9.74
C ARG A 111 -3.54 4.89 -8.89
N LEU A 112 -4.75 4.52 -8.47
CA LEU A 112 -5.56 5.31 -7.54
C LEU A 112 -5.19 5.06 -6.06
N LEU A 113 -4.33 4.08 -5.77
CA LEU A 113 -3.85 3.80 -4.42
C LEU A 113 -2.79 4.80 -3.98
N ASP A 114 -2.71 5.01 -2.67
CA ASP A 114 -1.72 5.84 -2.00
C ASP A 114 -1.08 5.09 -0.82
N ILE A 115 0.08 5.58 -0.39
CA ILE A 115 0.69 5.16 0.88
C ILE A 115 -0.29 5.42 2.03
N GLY A 116 -0.50 4.39 2.83
CA GLY A 116 -1.44 4.36 3.94
C GLY A 116 -2.75 3.64 3.61
N ASP A 117 -3.08 3.38 2.35
CA ASP A 117 -4.27 2.60 1.99
C ASP A 117 -4.13 1.14 2.47
N ILE A 118 -5.27 0.51 2.77
CA ILE A 118 -5.34 -0.90 3.11
C ILE A 118 -5.90 -1.65 1.91
N ILE A 119 -5.18 -2.68 1.46
CA ILE A 119 -5.57 -3.52 0.34
C ILE A 119 -5.53 -4.99 0.74
N GLY A 120 -6.40 -5.78 0.12
CA GLY A 120 -6.31 -7.24 0.05
C GLY A 120 -5.71 -7.61 -1.29
N ILE A 121 -4.77 -8.54 -1.33
CA ILE A 121 -4.14 -9.00 -2.57
C ILE A 121 -4.27 -10.51 -2.68
N GLU A 122 -4.30 -10.99 -3.91
CA GLU A 122 -4.01 -12.37 -4.28
C GLU A 122 -2.86 -12.36 -5.29
N GLY A 123 -1.97 -13.33 -5.16
CA GLY A 123 -0.87 -13.45 -6.09
C GLY A 123 0.01 -14.65 -5.83
N VAL A 124 1.06 -14.77 -6.65
CA VAL A 124 2.01 -15.88 -6.59
C VAL A 124 3.26 -15.45 -5.86
N VAL A 125 3.63 -16.19 -4.82
CA VAL A 125 4.88 -15.96 -4.08
C VAL A 125 6.06 -16.29 -5.00
N PHE A 126 7.07 -15.43 -5.02
CA PHE A 126 8.27 -15.63 -5.81
C PHE A 126 9.46 -14.83 -5.25
N ARG A 127 10.66 -15.16 -5.72
CA ARG A 127 11.86 -14.34 -5.48
C ARG A 127 12.17 -13.46 -6.69
N THR A 128 12.34 -12.16 -6.48
CA THR A 128 12.79 -11.25 -7.54
C THR A 128 14.24 -11.53 -7.94
N GLN A 129 14.66 -11.03 -9.11
CA GLN A 129 16.06 -11.14 -9.57
C GLN A 129 17.07 -10.52 -8.60
N LYS A 130 16.64 -9.53 -7.79
CA LYS A 130 17.46 -8.89 -6.75
C LYS A 130 17.48 -9.66 -5.43
N GLY A 131 16.82 -10.81 -5.36
CA GLY A 131 16.80 -11.69 -4.19
C GLY A 131 15.71 -11.38 -3.16
N GLU A 132 14.90 -10.34 -3.34
CA GLU A 132 13.82 -9.99 -2.40
C GLU A 132 12.60 -10.90 -2.61
N ILE A 133 12.12 -11.56 -1.55
CA ILE A 133 10.90 -12.36 -1.53
C ILE A 133 9.70 -11.43 -1.74
N SER A 134 8.82 -11.79 -2.66
CA SER A 134 7.73 -10.93 -3.12
C SER A 134 6.49 -11.73 -3.49
N VAL A 135 5.36 -11.05 -3.60
CA VAL A 135 4.12 -11.61 -4.16
C VAL A 135 3.83 -10.91 -5.49
N LYS A 136 3.80 -11.67 -6.58
CA LYS A 136 3.38 -11.21 -7.90
C LYS A 136 1.85 -11.15 -7.91
N VAL A 137 1.31 -9.94 -7.85
CA VAL A 137 -0.13 -9.71 -7.67
C VAL A 137 -0.87 -10.06 -8.96
N THR A 138 -1.86 -10.92 -8.83
CA THR A 138 -2.79 -11.32 -9.90
C THR A 138 -4.14 -10.65 -9.74
N SER A 139 -4.54 -10.32 -8.52
CA SER A 139 -5.71 -9.48 -8.24
C SER A 139 -5.56 -8.73 -6.91
N PHE A 140 -6.34 -7.66 -6.73
CA PHE A 140 -6.43 -6.99 -5.45
C PHE A 140 -7.79 -6.33 -5.23
N GLU A 141 -8.11 -6.08 -3.96
CA GLU A 141 -9.29 -5.38 -3.49
C GLU A 141 -8.88 -4.18 -2.63
N ILE A 142 -9.54 -3.05 -2.82
CA ILE A 142 -9.39 -1.88 -1.96
C ILE A 142 -10.23 -2.12 -0.71
N LEU A 143 -9.58 -2.20 0.46
CA LEU A 143 -10.26 -2.47 1.73
C LEU A 143 -10.51 -1.18 2.53
N ALA A 144 -9.57 -0.23 2.48
CA ALA A 144 -9.78 1.09 3.08
C ALA A 144 -8.91 2.15 2.41
N LYS A 145 -9.55 3.21 1.89
CA LYS A 145 -8.83 4.40 1.43
C LYS A 145 -8.36 5.26 2.61
N SER A 146 -7.08 5.61 2.62
CA SER A 146 -6.49 6.54 3.58
C SER A 146 -6.62 7.97 3.08
N LEU A 147 -7.50 8.74 3.72
CA LEU A 147 -7.71 10.16 3.39
C LEU A 147 -6.69 11.09 4.02
N ARG A 148 -5.99 10.62 5.06
CA ARG A 148 -4.93 11.39 5.74
C ARG A 148 -3.58 10.72 5.50
N PRO A 149 -2.57 11.44 4.98
CA PRO A 149 -1.24 10.87 4.76
C PRO A 149 -0.61 10.39 6.08
N LEU A 150 0.25 9.37 5.97
CA LEU A 150 1.10 8.97 7.08
C LEU A 150 2.07 10.12 7.39
N PRO A 151 2.39 10.40 8.67
CA PRO A 151 3.34 11.44 9.02
C PRO A 151 4.75 11.05 8.59
N ALA A 152 5.57 12.05 8.30
CA ALA A 152 7.00 11.84 8.12
C ALA A 152 7.62 11.29 9.42
N LYS A 153 8.42 10.21 9.31
CA LYS A 153 9.14 9.57 10.43
C LYS A 153 9.92 10.56 11.33
N TRP A 154 10.38 11.68 10.78
CA TRP A 154 11.31 12.59 11.45
C TRP A 154 10.69 13.85 12.03
N HIS A 155 9.50 14.27 11.57
CA HIS A 155 8.90 15.54 11.98
C HIS A 155 7.58 15.38 12.77
N GLY A 156 6.82 14.29 12.58
CA GLY A 156 5.44 14.22 13.07
C GLY A 156 5.20 13.64 14.47
N LEU A 157 6.17 12.93 15.05
CA LEU A 157 5.95 12.17 16.30
C LEU A 157 7.12 12.34 17.31
N LYS A 158 7.77 13.50 17.37
CA LYS A 158 8.76 13.78 18.41
C LYS A 158 8.14 14.07 19.78
N ASP A 159 6.95 14.68 19.78
CA ASP A 159 6.25 15.04 21.00
C ASP A 159 5.55 13.82 21.62
N VAL A 160 5.94 13.51 22.85
CA VAL A 160 5.47 12.36 23.63
C VAL A 160 3.95 12.44 23.84
N GLU A 161 3.40 13.63 24.06
CA GLU A 161 1.96 13.81 24.26
C GLU A 161 1.18 13.51 22.97
N THR A 162 1.67 14.02 21.83
CA THR A 162 1.09 13.73 20.52
C THR A 162 1.13 12.23 20.18
N ARG A 163 2.22 11.52 20.52
CA ARG A 163 2.31 10.05 20.36
C ARG A 163 1.25 9.30 21.18
N TYR A 164 1.00 9.75 22.41
CA TYR A 164 -0.05 9.15 23.25
C TYR A 164 -1.46 9.47 22.72
N ARG A 165 -1.71 10.70 22.27
CA ARG A 165 -3.03 11.09 21.72
C ARG A 165 -3.32 10.45 20.36
N GLN A 166 -2.30 10.23 19.54
CA GLN A 166 -2.40 9.62 18.20
C GLN A 166 -1.68 8.25 18.17
N ARG A 167 -1.94 7.41 19.18
CA ARG A 167 -1.27 6.11 19.34
C ARG A 167 -1.37 5.21 18.11
N TYR A 168 -2.48 5.28 17.37
CA TYR A 168 -2.67 4.53 16.12
C TYR A 168 -1.61 4.89 15.06
N LEU A 169 -1.13 6.14 15.07
CA LEU A 169 -0.13 6.65 14.14
C LEU A 169 1.27 6.19 14.57
N ASP A 170 1.54 6.25 15.88
CA ASP A 170 2.79 5.77 16.49
C ASP A 170 3.03 4.28 16.18
N LEU A 171 2.00 3.44 16.34
CA LEU A 171 2.06 2.00 16.04
C LEU A 171 2.31 1.69 14.55
N ILE A 172 1.95 2.60 13.63
CA ILE A 172 2.19 2.42 12.20
C ILE A 172 3.63 2.78 11.82
N VAL A 173 4.19 3.80 12.49
CA VAL A 173 5.45 4.43 12.09
C VAL A 173 6.65 3.83 12.83
N ASN A 174 6.47 3.44 14.09
CA ASN A 174 7.52 2.94 14.98
C ASN A 174 7.26 1.46 15.31
N PRO A 175 7.86 0.53 14.54
CA PRO A 175 7.65 -0.90 14.75
C PRO A 175 8.17 -1.40 16.10
N GLU A 176 9.15 -0.74 16.72
CA GLU A 176 9.63 -1.07 18.07
C GLU A 176 8.63 -0.81 19.21
N VAL A 177 7.49 -0.17 18.91
CA VAL A 177 6.43 0.14 19.88
C VAL A 177 5.39 -0.98 19.97
N ARG A 178 5.43 -1.95 19.04
CA ARG A 178 4.57 -3.14 19.05
C ARG A 178 5.02 -4.17 20.09
#